data_AF-R8BIW2-F1
#
_entry.id   AF-R8BIW2-F1
#
_cell.length_a   1.000
_cell.length_b   1.000
_cell.length_c   1.000
_cell.angle_alpha   90.00
_cell.angle_beta   90.00
_cell.angle_gamma   90.00
#
_symmetry.space_group_name_H-M   'P 1'
#
loop_
_entity.id
_entity.type
_entity.pdbx_description
1 polymer ?
#
loop_
_entity_poly.entity_id
_entity_poly.type
_entity_poly.pdbx_seq_one_letter_code
_entity_poly.pdbx_strand_id
1 'polypeptide(L)'
;MPALNVVNLYDIMPERFKEGVSADDTSALLEKVGRYSYQTMKKIIPAIDFDYDWGLWLDSEATVVQPFSLREMFDEYVQRPTVWRSRMAKNDIMRGFMGNATRVLGRSADSWGPMFWNLDSVQWIVEKAVVTDMIAYVENAHGTDFWTAWIANDGPFEVNMYNLHIQARKLETVDSIFSKYLVLETERELVRFGMAPAFPHVEAHGDTGFLERAYRLLKSNELQPNFSAFMRHYKQRLFRFEGLEFAPPEVIDRFLLDSPVNLLVCGSPPLHEWWQKRIDDGKMVVT
;
A
#
# COMPACT_ATOMS: atom_id res chain seq x y z
N MET A 1 17.48 15.59 17.84
CA MET A 1 17.00 15.05 16.55
C MET A 1 16.93 13.54 16.68
N PRO A 2 15.90 12.85 16.15
CA PRO A 2 15.94 11.40 16.06
C PRO A 2 17.20 10.97 15.30
N ALA A 3 17.86 9.90 15.74
CA ALA A 3 19.04 9.38 15.07
C ALA A 3 18.60 8.75 13.73
N LEU A 4 19.12 9.27 12.62
CA LEU A 4 18.96 8.63 11.33
C LEU A 4 19.91 7.44 11.26
N ASN A 5 19.36 6.23 11.20
CA ASN A 5 20.14 5.04 10.91
C ASN A 5 19.99 4.69 9.43
N VAL A 6 21.11 4.64 8.70
CA VAL A 6 21.13 4.25 7.29
C VAL A 6 21.72 2.85 7.23
N VAL A 7 20.93 1.91 6.72
CA VAL A 7 21.33 0.50 6.58
C VAL A 7 21.35 0.15 5.10
N ASN A 8 22.46 -0.43 4.63
CA ASN A 8 22.54 -0.89 3.25
C ASN A 8 21.78 -2.22 3.12
N LEU A 9 20.99 -2.38 2.06
CA LEU A 9 20.28 -3.64 1.77
C LEU A 9 21.24 -4.83 1.73
N TYR A 10 22.47 -4.64 1.22
CA TYR A 10 23.50 -5.68 1.18
C TYR A 10 23.85 -6.25 2.55
N ASP A 11 23.83 -5.41 3.59
CA ASP A 11 24.22 -5.84 4.93
C ASP A 11 23.18 -6.78 5.56
N ILE A 12 21.90 -6.59 5.20
CA ILE A 12 20.76 -7.30 5.78
C ILE A 12 20.14 -8.35 4.84
N MET A 13 20.59 -8.43 3.58
CA MET A 13 20.07 -9.43 2.65
C MET A 13 20.56 -10.84 2.98
N PRO A 14 19.73 -11.89 2.79
CA PRO A 14 20.17 -13.28 2.93
C PRO A 14 21.36 -13.62 2.03
N GLU A 15 22.32 -14.40 2.53
CA GLU A 15 23.57 -14.77 1.83
C GLU A 15 23.34 -15.34 0.42
N ARG A 16 22.27 -16.11 0.21
CA ARG A 16 21.90 -16.67 -1.10
C ARG A 16 21.66 -15.61 -2.20
N PHE A 17 21.47 -14.36 -1.82
CA PHE A 17 21.26 -13.24 -2.73
C PHE A 17 22.50 -12.36 -2.92
N LYS A 18 23.60 -12.63 -2.21
CA LYS A 18 24.84 -11.84 -2.29
C LYS A 18 25.78 -12.26 -3.41
N GLU A 19 25.54 -13.41 -4.04
CA GLU A 19 26.37 -13.91 -5.15
C GLU A 19 26.38 -12.92 -6.33
N GLY A 20 27.57 -12.40 -6.66
CA GLY A 20 27.75 -11.41 -7.73
C GLY A 20 27.21 -10.00 -7.41
N VAL A 21 26.84 -9.75 -6.14
CA VAL A 21 26.29 -8.49 -5.65
C VAL A 21 27.30 -7.82 -4.72
N SER A 22 27.32 -6.49 -4.70
CA SER A 22 28.10 -5.69 -3.76
C SER A 22 27.22 -4.67 -3.04
N ALA A 23 27.78 -4.02 -2.01
CA ALA A 23 27.10 -2.94 -1.30
C ALA A 23 26.77 -1.73 -2.19
N ASP A 24 27.60 -1.47 -3.21
CA ASP A 24 27.44 -0.34 -4.12
C ASP A 24 26.66 -0.69 -5.39
N ASP A 25 26.55 -1.99 -5.72
CA ASP A 25 25.89 -2.47 -6.94
C ASP A 25 25.11 -3.76 -6.70
N THR A 26 23.78 -3.65 -6.86
CA THR A 26 22.83 -4.75 -6.76
C THR A 26 22.16 -5.08 -8.09
N SER A 27 22.72 -4.61 -9.21
CA SER A 27 22.18 -4.82 -10.56
C SER A 27 22.11 -6.31 -10.92
N ALA A 28 23.11 -7.10 -10.53
CA ALA A 28 23.09 -8.55 -10.72
C ALA A 28 21.89 -9.24 -10.04
N LEU A 29 21.48 -8.75 -8.87
CA LEU A 29 20.28 -9.25 -8.19
C LEU A 29 19.02 -8.88 -8.98
N LEU A 30 18.91 -7.61 -9.41
CA LEU A 30 17.79 -7.13 -10.23
C LEU A 30 17.66 -7.91 -11.54
N GLU A 31 18.75 -8.20 -12.22
CA GLU A 31 18.77 -9.01 -13.45
C GLU A 31 18.32 -10.45 -13.17
N LYS A 32 18.79 -11.04 -12.06
CA LYS A 32 18.46 -12.42 -11.66
C LYS A 32 16.99 -12.61 -11.30
N VAL A 33 16.41 -11.69 -10.51
CA VAL A 33 15.04 -11.87 -9.98
C VAL A 33 13.98 -11.08 -10.74
N GLY A 34 14.39 -10.10 -11.54
CA GLY A 34 13.50 -9.19 -12.26
C GLY A 34 13.00 -8.01 -11.41
N ARG A 35 12.45 -6.99 -12.08
CA ARG A 35 12.06 -5.70 -11.47
C ARG A 35 11.08 -5.85 -10.31
N TYR A 36 9.99 -6.60 -10.47
CA TYR A 36 8.94 -6.67 -9.45
C TYR A 36 9.40 -7.41 -8.20
N SER A 37 9.99 -8.60 -8.38
CA SER A 37 10.62 -9.38 -7.33
C SER A 37 11.68 -8.58 -6.56
N TYR A 38 12.54 -7.85 -7.27
CA TYR A 38 13.54 -7.00 -6.65
C TYR A 38 12.92 -5.89 -5.78
N GLN A 39 11.84 -5.25 -6.25
CA GLN A 39 11.11 -4.26 -5.45
C GLN A 39 10.50 -4.88 -4.19
N THR A 40 9.90 -6.07 -4.29
CA THR A 40 9.39 -6.83 -3.14
C THR A 40 10.50 -7.15 -2.13
N MET A 41 11.64 -7.66 -2.61
CA MET A 41 12.76 -8.06 -1.74
C MET A 41 13.24 -6.91 -0.87
N LYS A 42 13.36 -5.71 -1.46
CA LYS A 42 13.72 -4.48 -0.72
C LYS A 42 12.75 -4.14 0.40
N LYS A 43 11.51 -4.62 0.34
CA LYS A 43 10.48 -4.36 1.36
C LYS A 43 10.41 -5.48 2.39
N ILE A 44 10.49 -6.74 1.99
CA ILE A 44 10.32 -7.87 2.92
C ILE A 44 11.60 -8.21 3.68
N ILE A 45 12.80 -7.99 3.12
CA ILE A 45 14.09 -8.18 3.83
C ILE A 45 14.13 -7.32 5.11
N PRO A 46 13.97 -5.98 5.05
CA PRO A 46 13.97 -5.17 6.27
C PRO A 46 12.79 -5.48 7.20
N ALA A 47 11.65 -5.95 6.66
CA ALA A 47 10.53 -6.38 7.49
C ALA A 47 10.87 -7.61 8.34
N ILE A 48 11.72 -8.50 7.83
CA ILE A 48 12.23 -9.67 8.54
C ILE A 48 13.38 -9.31 9.46
N ASP A 49 14.31 -8.44 9.02
CA ASP A 49 15.56 -8.15 9.73
C ASP A 49 15.39 -7.22 10.94
N PHE A 50 14.63 -6.12 10.79
CA PHE A 50 14.55 -5.13 11.85
C PHE A 50 13.63 -5.52 13.01
N ASP A 51 13.99 -5.07 14.21
CA ASP A 51 13.16 -5.17 15.41
C ASP A 51 12.24 -3.95 15.53
N TYR A 52 10.94 -4.19 15.48
CA TYR A 52 9.89 -3.18 15.57
C TYR A 52 8.57 -3.87 15.92
N ASP A 53 7.61 -3.12 16.49
CA ASP A 53 6.22 -3.62 16.59
C ASP A 53 5.44 -3.30 15.31
N TRP A 54 5.55 -2.04 14.89
CA TRP A 54 4.95 -1.49 13.68
C TRP A 54 5.97 -0.67 12.92
N GLY A 55 5.92 -0.73 11.59
CA GLY A 55 6.70 0.17 10.76
C GLY A 55 5.96 0.58 9.50
N LEU A 56 6.50 1.59 8.83
CA LEU A 56 5.90 2.22 7.66
C LEU A 56 6.88 2.17 6.48
N TRP A 57 6.41 1.62 5.37
CA TRP A 57 7.16 1.55 4.13
C TRP A 57 6.73 2.73 3.25
N LEU A 58 7.67 3.60 2.94
CA LEU A 58 7.46 4.74 2.06
C LEU A 58 8.31 4.56 0.80
N ASP A 59 7.67 4.70 -0.35
CA ASP A 59 8.39 4.81 -1.61
C ASP A 59 9.10 6.18 -1.68
N SER A 60 10.19 6.25 -2.44
CA SER A 60 11.04 7.45 -2.51
C SER A 60 10.37 8.67 -3.14
N GLU A 61 9.22 8.49 -3.78
CA GLU A 61 8.38 9.54 -4.36
C GLU A 61 7.29 10.05 -3.41
N ALA A 62 7.38 9.70 -2.12
CA ALA A 62 6.43 10.20 -1.14
C ALA A 62 6.59 11.71 -0.90
N THR A 63 5.48 12.44 -0.91
CA THR A 63 5.42 13.89 -0.70
C THR A 63 4.55 14.21 0.51
N VAL A 64 5.09 14.97 1.45
CA VAL A 64 4.33 15.54 2.56
C VAL A 64 3.46 16.67 2.03
N VAL A 65 2.16 16.62 2.30
CA VAL A 65 1.19 17.62 1.83
C VAL A 65 0.69 18.54 2.94
N GLN A 66 0.82 18.12 4.20
CA GLN A 66 0.42 18.89 5.38
C GLN A 66 1.31 18.56 6.57
N PRO A 67 1.48 19.49 7.53
CA PRO A 67 2.10 19.19 8.81
C PRO A 67 1.38 18.05 9.54
N PHE A 68 2.13 17.10 10.06
CA PHE A 68 1.58 15.95 10.77
C PHE A 68 2.58 15.34 11.74
N SER A 69 2.09 14.45 12.60
CA SER A 69 2.91 13.63 13.50
C SER A 69 2.88 12.18 13.04
N LEU A 70 4.05 11.62 12.71
CA LEU A 70 4.20 10.18 12.45
C LEU A 70 3.70 9.35 13.63
N ARG A 71 3.96 9.81 14.87
CA ARG A 71 3.50 9.13 16.09
C ARG A 71 1.98 9.04 16.14
N GLU A 72 1.29 10.15 15.92
CA GLU A 72 -0.19 10.17 15.93
C GLU A 72 -0.77 9.29 14.82
N MET A 73 -0.15 9.28 13.64
CA MET A 73 -0.55 8.41 12.55
C MET A 73 -0.46 6.93 12.92
N PHE A 74 0.63 6.51 13.59
CA PHE A 74 0.74 5.14 14.12
C PHE A 74 -0.29 4.90 15.22
N ASP A 75 -0.36 5.76 16.24
CA ASP A 75 -1.28 5.63 17.38
C ASP A 75 -2.74 5.48 16.94
N GLU A 76 -3.14 6.16 15.86
CA GLU A 76 -4.47 6.03 15.28
C GLU A 76 -4.65 4.75 14.46
N TYR A 77 -3.66 4.37 13.65
CA TYR A 77 -3.76 3.17 12.82
C TYR A 77 -3.83 1.90 13.66
N VAL A 78 -2.98 1.78 14.68
CA VAL A 78 -2.88 0.56 15.51
C VAL A 78 -4.16 0.27 16.31
N GLN A 79 -5.00 1.28 16.57
CA GLN A 79 -6.29 1.10 17.22
C GLN A 79 -7.31 0.38 16.33
N ARG A 80 -7.20 0.53 15.00
CA ARG A 80 -8.15 -0.02 14.04
C ARG A 80 -7.48 -0.28 12.69
N PRO A 81 -6.47 -1.17 12.65
CA PRO A 81 -5.68 -1.37 11.45
C PRO A 81 -6.60 -1.94 10.35
N THR A 82 -6.44 -1.44 9.14
CA THR A 82 -7.39 -1.71 8.05
C THR A 82 -6.65 -2.28 6.85
N VAL A 83 -7.18 -3.38 6.32
CA VAL A 83 -6.84 -3.96 5.01
C VAL A 83 -7.97 -3.64 4.05
N TRP A 84 -7.63 -2.91 2.99
CA TRP A 84 -8.55 -2.57 1.92
C TRP A 84 -8.49 -3.59 0.80
N ARG A 85 -9.66 -3.92 0.28
CA ARG A 85 -9.81 -4.70 -0.94
C ARG A 85 -10.82 -4.09 -1.88
N SER A 86 -10.67 -4.37 -3.17
CA SER A 86 -11.64 -3.97 -4.17
C SER A 86 -11.98 -5.09 -5.13
N ARG A 87 -13.14 -5.03 -5.79
CA ARG A 87 -13.57 -5.97 -6.84
C ARG A 87 -12.97 -5.57 -8.19
N MET A 88 -11.67 -5.29 -8.19
CA MET A 88 -10.96 -4.69 -9.32
C MET A 88 -9.92 -5.62 -9.95
N ALA A 89 -9.87 -6.92 -9.61
CA ALA A 89 -9.01 -7.89 -10.31
C ALA A 89 -9.55 -8.19 -11.72
N LYS A 90 -9.52 -7.18 -12.59
CA LYS A 90 -10.20 -7.14 -13.89
C LYS A 90 -9.42 -7.86 -14.99
N ASN A 91 -8.10 -7.88 -14.90
CA ASN A 91 -7.23 -8.47 -15.92
C ASN A 91 -6.41 -9.67 -15.39
N ASP A 92 -5.81 -10.42 -16.32
CA ASP A 92 -5.03 -11.63 -15.98
C ASP A 92 -3.74 -11.32 -15.24
N ILE A 93 -3.17 -10.12 -15.42
CA ILE A 93 -1.96 -9.69 -14.70
C ILE A 93 -2.27 -9.56 -13.20
N MET A 94 -3.36 -8.88 -12.85
CA MET A 94 -3.80 -8.74 -11.46
C MET A 94 -4.15 -10.09 -10.85
N ARG A 95 -4.90 -10.93 -11.58
CA ARG A 95 -5.22 -12.29 -11.14
C ARG A 95 -3.95 -13.13 -10.96
N GLY A 96 -2.96 -12.95 -11.82
CA GLY A 96 -1.63 -13.55 -11.71
C GLY A 96 -0.92 -13.14 -10.43
N PHE A 97 -0.81 -11.84 -10.14
CA PHE A 97 -0.20 -11.36 -8.90
C PHE A 97 -0.88 -11.92 -7.64
N MET A 98 -2.21 -11.95 -7.61
CA MET A 98 -2.96 -12.54 -6.50
C MET A 98 -2.75 -14.05 -6.41
N GLY A 99 -2.76 -14.76 -7.55
CA GLY A 99 -2.51 -16.19 -7.62
C GLY A 99 -1.11 -16.58 -7.13
N ASN A 100 -0.09 -15.81 -7.51
CA ASN A 100 1.29 -15.99 -7.04
C ASN A 100 1.34 -15.83 -5.51
N ALA A 101 0.71 -14.78 -4.97
CA ALA A 101 0.62 -14.56 -3.53
C ALA A 101 -0.07 -15.71 -2.80
N THR A 102 -1.19 -16.23 -3.31
CA THR A 102 -1.86 -17.39 -2.70
C THR A 102 -0.99 -18.65 -2.75
N ARG A 103 -0.24 -18.87 -3.84
CA ARG A 103 0.66 -20.03 -3.95
C ARG A 103 1.82 -19.96 -2.96
N VAL A 104 2.48 -18.80 -2.82
CA VAL A 104 3.51 -18.62 -1.78
C VAL A 104 2.92 -18.87 -0.40
N LEU A 105 1.72 -18.36 -0.14
CA LEU A 105 1.01 -18.58 1.12
C LEU A 105 0.49 -20.01 1.31
N GLY A 106 0.74 -20.95 0.39
CA GLY A 106 0.28 -22.34 0.49
C GLY A 106 -1.24 -22.49 0.45
N ARG A 107 -1.94 -21.56 -0.18
CA ARG A 107 -3.41 -21.47 -0.24
C ARG A 107 -3.94 -21.61 -1.66
N SER A 108 -5.21 -21.99 -1.77
CA SER A 108 -5.92 -21.97 -3.05
C SER A 108 -6.22 -20.53 -3.48
N ALA A 109 -6.15 -20.26 -4.79
CA ALA A 109 -6.61 -19.00 -5.37
C ALA A 109 -8.10 -18.74 -5.09
N ASP A 110 -8.89 -19.80 -4.90
CA ASP A 110 -10.32 -19.72 -4.60
C ASP A 110 -10.61 -19.23 -3.17
N SER A 111 -9.64 -19.38 -2.25
CA SER A 111 -9.80 -18.96 -0.85
C SER A 111 -9.98 -17.44 -0.69
N TRP A 112 -9.57 -16.68 -1.70
CA TRP A 112 -9.59 -15.22 -1.72
C TRP A 112 -10.79 -14.64 -2.47
N GLY A 113 -11.26 -15.34 -3.52
CA GLY A 113 -12.26 -14.85 -4.46
C GLY A 113 -11.58 -14.15 -5.66
N PRO A 114 -11.69 -14.71 -6.88
CA PRO A 114 -10.87 -14.31 -8.04
C PRO A 114 -11.13 -12.88 -8.55
N MET A 115 -12.19 -12.24 -8.07
CA MET A 115 -12.57 -10.88 -8.44
C MET A 115 -11.89 -9.81 -7.58
N PHE A 116 -11.30 -10.20 -6.45
CA PHE A 116 -10.78 -9.24 -5.49
C PHE A 116 -9.30 -8.91 -5.72
N TRP A 117 -8.95 -7.65 -5.45
CA TRP A 117 -7.61 -7.09 -5.45
C TRP A 117 -7.28 -6.55 -4.05
N ASN A 118 -6.11 -6.92 -3.51
CA ASN A 118 -5.71 -6.61 -2.12
C ASN A 118 -4.59 -5.58 -2.00
N LEU A 119 -3.94 -5.18 -3.10
CA LEU A 119 -3.12 -3.97 -3.12
C LEU A 119 -4.05 -2.76 -3.34
N ASP A 120 -5.09 -2.59 -2.52
CA ASP A 120 -6.06 -1.53 -2.79
C ASP A 120 -5.66 -0.18 -2.17
N SER A 121 -4.93 -0.23 -1.05
CA SER A 121 -4.39 0.96 -0.39
C SER A 121 -2.87 0.93 -0.40
N VAL A 122 -2.29 2.11 -0.58
CA VAL A 122 -0.85 2.36 -0.38
C VAL A 122 -0.50 2.64 1.09
N GLN A 123 -1.37 2.24 2.02
CA GLN A 123 -1.11 2.35 3.46
C GLN A 123 -0.25 1.16 3.93
N TRP A 124 1.05 1.21 3.60
CA TRP A 124 2.01 0.15 3.98
C TRP A 124 2.52 0.30 5.40
N ILE A 125 1.59 0.33 6.36
CA ILE A 125 1.91 0.16 7.77
C ILE A 125 1.84 -1.34 8.09
N VAL A 126 2.96 -1.92 8.48
CA VAL A 126 3.10 -3.37 8.70
C VAL A 126 3.42 -3.66 10.16
N GLU A 127 2.84 -4.74 10.67
CA GLU A 127 3.07 -5.25 12.02
C GLU A 127 4.06 -6.41 11.99
N LYS A 128 5.08 -6.36 12.83
CA LYS A 128 6.11 -7.40 12.88
C LYS A 128 5.53 -8.77 13.19
N ALA A 129 4.59 -8.85 14.14
CA ALA A 129 3.94 -10.11 14.52
C ALA A 129 3.24 -10.78 13.33
N VAL A 130 2.59 -9.99 12.45
CA VAL A 130 1.95 -10.50 11.22
C VAL A 130 3.00 -10.98 10.23
N VAL A 131 4.09 -10.23 10.04
CA VAL A 131 5.20 -10.64 9.17
C VAL A 131 5.78 -11.97 9.67
N THR A 132 6.08 -12.10 10.96
CA THR A 132 6.62 -13.33 11.55
C THR A 132 5.67 -14.53 11.39
N ASP A 133 4.37 -14.39 11.67
CA ASP A 133 3.39 -15.47 11.42
C ASP A 133 3.33 -15.83 9.93
N MET A 134 3.37 -14.83 9.04
CA MET A 134 3.34 -15.05 7.59
C MET A 134 4.55 -15.87 7.12
N ILE A 135 5.77 -15.51 7.56
CA ILE A 135 7.00 -16.25 7.22
C ILE A 135 6.89 -17.69 7.72
N ALA A 136 6.58 -17.89 9.01
CA ALA A 136 6.46 -19.22 9.59
C ALA A 136 5.37 -20.07 8.92
N TYR A 137 4.25 -19.45 8.55
CA TYR A 137 3.17 -20.12 7.83
C TYR A 137 3.63 -20.63 6.47
N VAL A 138 4.34 -19.80 5.70
CA VAL A 138 4.88 -20.17 4.38
C VAL A 138 5.86 -21.33 4.54
N GLU A 139 6.78 -21.25 5.48
CA GLU A 139 7.78 -22.30 5.70
C GLU A 139 7.14 -23.64 6.06
N ASN A 140 6.14 -23.61 6.95
CA ASN A 140 5.38 -24.81 7.31
C ASN A 140 4.55 -25.36 6.15
N ALA A 141 3.93 -24.50 5.34
CA ALA A 141 3.08 -24.93 4.23
C ALA A 141 3.88 -25.61 3.09
N HIS A 142 5.13 -25.19 2.87
CA HIS A 142 5.97 -25.71 1.79
C HIS A 142 7.06 -26.68 2.27
N GLY A 143 7.34 -26.76 3.57
CA GLY A 143 8.42 -27.58 4.11
C GLY A 143 9.82 -27.12 3.70
N THR A 144 9.99 -25.83 3.41
CA THR A 144 11.25 -25.21 2.97
C THR A 144 11.37 -23.79 3.52
N ASP A 145 12.52 -23.13 3.38
CA ASP A 145 12.70 -21.75 3.82
C ASP A 145 11.83 -20.78 3.00
N PHE A 146 11.46 -19.66 3.62
CA PHE A 146 10.56 -18.67 3.01
C PHE A 146 11.00 -18.24 1.61
N TRP A 147 12.30 -17.99 1.43
CA TRP A 147 12.83 -17.48 0.17
C TRP A 147 12.77 -18.52 -0.95
N THR A 148 12.98 -19.80 -0.62
CA THR A 148 12.81 -20.89 -1.59
C THR A 148 11.35 -20.99 -2.03
N ALA A 149 10.40 -20.97 -1.09
CA ALA A 149 8.97 -20.99 -1.42
C ALA A 149 8.54 -19.75 -2.23
N TRP A 150 9.06 -18.57 -1.89
CA TRP A 150 8.74 -17.32 -2.56
C TRP A 150 9.24 -17.28 -4.01
N ILE A 151 10.49 -17.69 -4.25
CA ILE A 151 11.09 -17.77 -5.61
C ILE A 151 10.35 -18.81 -6.46
N ALA A 152 10.05 -19.98 -5.90
CA ALA A 152 9.38 -21.06 -6.62
C ALA A 152 7.96 -20.70 -7.10
N ASN A 153 7.39 -19.62 -6.56
CA ASN A 153 6.03 -19.16 -6.87
C ASN A 153 6.02 -17.73 -7.42
N ASP A 154 7.03 -17.39 -8.24
CA ASP A 154 7.13 -16.18 -9.05
C ASP A 154 7.22 -14.85 -8.27
N GLY A 155 7.65 -14.90 -7.01
CA GLY A 155 8.03 -13.72 -6.23
C GLY A 155 6.98 -12.58 -6.19
N PRO A 156 5.75 -12.82 -5.70
CA PRO A 156 4.68 -11.83 -5.66
C PRO A 156 5.02 -10.62 -4.77
N PHE A 157 4.29 -9.52 -4.95
CA PHE A 157 4.36 -8.36 -4.06
C PHE A 157 4.05 -8.76 -2.60
N GLU A 158 4.88 -8.26 -1.68
CA GLU A 158 4.82 -8.56 -0.25
C GLU A 158 3.49 -8.12 0.37
N VAL A 159 2.97 -6.97 -0.05
CA VAL A 159 1.68 -6.44 0.43
C VAL A 159 0.50 -7.32 0.02
N ASN A 160 0.53 -7.93 -1.17
CA ASN A 160 -0.50 -8.90 -1.55
C ASN A 160 -0.46 -10.10 -0.61
N MET A 161 0.73 -10.61 -0.28
CA MET A 161 0.89 -11.69 0.70
C MET A 161 0.43 -11.26 2.10
N TYR A 162 0.87 -10.10 2.58
CA TYR A 162 0.56 -9.57 3.91
C TYR A 162 -0.95 -9.40 4.10
N ASN A 163 -1.63 -8.74 3.16
CA ASN A 163 -3.06 -8.48 3.23
C ASN A 163 -3.89 -9.77 3.11
N LEU A 164 -3.53 -10.66 2.19
CA LEU A 164 -4.16 -11.98 2.07
C LEU A 164 -3.98 -12.82 3.33
N HIS A 165 -2.78 -12.79 3.91
CA HIS A 165 -2.46 -13.53 5.11
C HIS A 165 -3.32 -13.05 6.29
N ILE A 166 -3.40 -11.74 6.55
CA ILE A 166 -4.28 -11.19 7.60
C ILE A 166 -5.72 -11.67 7.41
N GLN A 167 -6.24 -11.54 6.19
CA GLN A 167 -7.62 -11.91 5.92
C GLN A 167 -7.88 -13.42 6.11
N ALA A 168 -6.99 -14.26 5.60
CA ALA A 168 -7.12 -15.70 5.74
C ALA A 168 -7.05 -16.11 7.21
N ARG A 169 -6.05 -15.60 7.95
CA ARG A 169 -5.90 -15.87 9.38
C ARG A 169 -7.12 -15.39 10.17
N LYS A 170 -7.73 -14.26 9.82
CA LYS A 170 -8.97 -13.79 10.45
C LYS A 170 -10.14 -14.77 10.33
N LEU A 171 -10.17 -15.59 9.29
CA LEU A 171 -11.19 -16.65 9.09
C LEU A 171 -10.77 -17.98 9.74
N GLU A 172 -9.47 -18.22 9.88
CA GLU A 172 -8.89 -19.48 10.36
C GLU A 172 -8.64 -19.50 11.88
N THR A 173 -8.50 -18.33 12.53
CA THR A 173 -8.13 -18.21 13.94
C THR A 173 -8.85 -17.08 14.67
N VAL A 174 -8.85 -17.16 16.00
CA VAL A 174 -9.32 -16.12 16.93
C VAL A 174 -8.18 -15.30 17.54
N ASP A 175 -6.96 -15.47 17.05
CA ASP A 175 -5.78 -14.75 17.54
C ASP A 175 -5.99 -13.23 17.51
N SER A 176 -5.62 -12.57 18.61
CA SER A 176 -5.67 -11.12 18.77
C SER A 176 -4.85 -10.35 17.72
N ILE A 177 -3.80 -10.94 17.17
CA ILE A 177 -2.98 -10.36 16.09
C ILE A 177 -3.86 -10.05 14.88
N PHE A 178 -4.75 -10.96 14.48
CA PHE A 178 -5.56 -10.82 13.26
C PHE A 178 -6.98 -10.31 13.51
N SER A 179 -7.55 -10.63 14.68
CA SER A 179 -8.94 -10.27 14.98
C SER A 179 -9.16 -8.76 15.10
N LYS A 180 -8.11 -7.96 15.38
CA LYS A 180 -8.16 -6.49 15.41
C LYS A 180 -8.26 -5.82 14.03
N TYR A 181 -7.81 -6.48 12.95
CA TYR A 181 -7.80 -5.88 11.62
C TYR A 181 -9.20 -5.76 11.03
N LEU A 182 -9.56 -4.62 10.47
CA LEU A 182 -10.70 -4.50 9.59
C LEU A 182 -10.31 -5.01 8.20
N VAL A 183 -11.18 -5.81 7.57
CA VAL A 183 -11.03 -6.18 6.15
C VAL A 183 -12.25 -5.62 5.43
N LEU A 184 -12.05 -4.58 4.63
CA LEU A 184 -13.13 -3.75 4.09
C LEU A 184 -13.10 -3.72 2.55
N GLU A 185 -14.29 -3.76 1.94
CA GLU A 185 -14.48 -3.56 0.51
C GLU A 185 -14.62 -2.07 0.21
N THR A 186 -13.66 -1.50 -0.50
CA THR A 186 -13.57 -0.06 -0.80
C THR A 186 -14.84 0.48 -1.44
N GLU A 187 -15.35 -0.19 -2.48
CA GLU A 187 -16.55 0.25 -3.20
C GLU A 187 -17.76 0.27 -2.28
N ARG A 188 -17.90 -0.78 -1.44
CA ARG A 188 -19.01 -0.87 -0.49
C ARG A 188 -18.95 0.25 0.54
N GLU A 189 -17.76 0.55 1.06
CA GLU A 189 -17.62 1.62 2.04
C GLU A 189 -17.84 2.99 1.39
N LEU A 190 -17.31 3.26 0.20
CA LEU A 190 -17.53 4.49 -0.56
C LEU A 190 -19.02 4.74 -0.88
N VAL A 191 -19.79 3.70 -1.18
CA VAL A 191 -21.26 3.81 -1.38
C VAL A 191 -21.94 4.41 -0.15
N ARG A 192 -21.48 4.09 1.08
CA ARG A 192 -22.06 4.65 2.33
C ARG A 192 -21.86 6.15 2.47
N PHE A 193 -20.89 6.71 1.75
CA PHE A 193 -20.62 8.14 1.67
C PHE A 193 -21.26 8.78 0.43
N GLY A 194 -22.10 8.06 -0.32
CA GLY A 194 -22.74 8.59 -1.52
C GLY A 194 -21.79 8.78 -2.71
N MET A 195 -20.66 8.05 -2.75
CA MET A 195 -19.66 8.18 -3.82
C MET A 195 -19.97 7.38 -5.08
N ALA A 196 -21.02 6.55 -5.07
CA ALA A 196 -21.39 5.68 -6.19
C ALA A 196 -21.47 6.42 -7.56
N PRO A 197 -22.00 7.65 -7.67
CA PRO A 197 -22.07 8.34 -8.96
C PRO A 197 -20.70 8.62 -9.60
N ALA A 198 -19.62 8.70 -8.81
CA ALA A 198 -18.26 8.96 -9.29
C ALA A 198 -17.51 7.69 -9.73
N PHE A 199 -18.04 6.50 -9.47
CA PHE A 199 -17.35 5.23 -9.74
C PHE A 199 -16.93 5.03 -11.22
N PRO A 200 -17.72 5.45 -12.23
CA PRO A 200 -17.31 5.34 -13.63
C PRO A 200 -15.94 5.97 -13.93
N HIS A 201 -15.53 7.02 -13.20
CA HIS A 201 -14.23 7.67 -13.38
C HIS A 201 -13.05 6.78 -12.95
N VAL A 202 -13.27 5.91 -11.97
CA VAL A 202 -12.28 4.93 -11.49
C VAL A 202 -12.33 3.67 -12.35
N GLU A 203 -13.55 3.15 -12.59
CA GLU A 203 -13.77 1.86 -13.25
C GLU A 203 -13.35 1.81 -14.71
N ALA A 204 -13.33 2.96 -15.39
CA ALA A 204 -12.86 3.09 -16.78
C ALA A 204 -11.38 2.71 -16.96
N HIS A 205 -10.63 2.54 -15.87
CA HIS A 205 -9.24 2.14 -15.89
C HIS A 205 -9.14 0.74 -15.25
N GLY A 206 -8.24 -0.12 -15.74
CA GLY A 206 -8.26 -1.55 -15.40
C GLY A 206 -7.13 -2.10 -14.54
N ASP A 207 -6.04 -1.36 -14.32
CA ASP A 207 -4.74 -2.01 -14.02
C ASP A 207 -4.33 -2.05 -12.54
N THR A 208 -5.11 -1.46 -11.64
CA THR A 208 -4.84 -1.38 -10.20
C THR A 208 -6.13 -1.42 -9.37
N GLY A 209 -6.04 -1.26 -8.06
CA GLY A 209 -7.16 -1.18 -7.14
C GLY A 209 -8.10 0.00 -7.37
N PHE A 210 -9.24 -0.02 -6.67
CA PHE A 210 -10.20 1.07 -6.64
C PHE A 210 -9.64 2.23 -5.80
N LEU A 211 -9.22 1.97 -4.55
CA LEU A 211 -8.71 3.02 -3.66
C LEU A 211 -7.38 3.60 -4.17
N GLU A 212 -6.54 2.79 -4.83
CA GLU A 212 -5.32 3.26 -5.52
C GLU A 212 -5.60 4.37 -6.55
N ARG A 213 -6.81 4.40 -7.11
CA ARG A 213 -7.22 5.37 -8.13
C ARG A 213 -8.35 6.27 -7.67
N ALA A 214 -8.65 6.27 -6.38
CA ALA A 214 -9.76 7.05 -5.84
C ALA A 214 -9.54 8.57 -6.03
N TYR A 215 -8.31 9.02 -6.34
CA TYR A 215 -8.07 10.40 -6.74
C TYR A 215 -8.91 10.82 -7.96
N ARG A 216 -9.32 9.85 -8.81
CA ARG A 216 -10.22 10.07 -9.97
C ARG A 216 -11.65 10.37 -9.57
N LEU A 217 -12.07 10.03 -8.35
CA LEU A 217 -13.39 10.39 -7.83
C LEU A 217 -13.57 11.91 -7.76
N LEU A 218 -12.46 12.67 -7.67
CA LEU A 218 -12.48 14.13 -7.68
C LEU A 218 -12.96 14.72 -9.00
N LYS A 219 -13.08 13.94 -10.09
CA LYS A 219 -13.71 14.39 -11.35
C LYS A 219 -15.19 14.76 -11.16
N SER A 220 -15.87 14.15 -10.19
CA SER A 220 -17.19 14.56 -9.73
C SER A 220 -17.00 15.58 -8.60
N ASN A 221 -16.63 16.81 -8.96
CA ASN A 221 -16.20 17.86 -8.03
C ASN A 221 -17.17 18.07 -6.86
N GLU A 222 -18.48 17.99 -7.11
CA GLU A 222 -19.55 18.14 -6.13
C GLU A 222 -19.55 17.07 -5.03
N LEU A 223 -18.89 15.94 -5.26
CA LEU A 223 -18.76 14.83 -4.31
C LEU A 223 -17.46 14.89 -3.50
N GLN A 224 -16.59 15.87 -3.73
CA GLN A 224 -15.35 16.02 -2.95
C GLN A 224 -15.58 16.03 -1.43
N PRO A 225 -16.59 16.73 -0.86
CA PRO A 225 -16.82 16.71 0.59
C PRO A 225 -17.12 15.31 1.13
N ASN A 226 -17.85 14.50 0.36
CA ASN A 226 -18.17 13.12 0.68
C ASN A 226 -16.92 12.25 0.67
N PHE A 227 -16.03 12.47 -0.31
CA PHE A 227 -14.77 11.74 -0.38
C PHE A 227 -13.85 12.11 0.78
N SER A 228 -13.72 13.39 1.12
CA SER A 228 -12.99 13.81 2.32
C SER A 228 -13.61 13.23 3.60
N ALA A 229 -14.94 13.12 3.68
CA ALA A 229 -15.61 12.47 4.81
C ALA A 229 -15.27 10.97 4.92
N PHE A 230 -15.20 10.26 3.79
CA PHE A 230 -14.71 8.87 3.74
C PHE A 230 -13.28 8.79 4.28
N MET A 231 -12.37 9.62 3.78
CA MET A 231 -10.97 9.63 4.22
C MET A 231 -10.85 9.93 5.73
N ARG A 232 -11.64 10.88 6.25
CA ARG A 232 -11.71 11.18 7.70
C ARG A 232 -12.24 10.00 8.52
N HIS A 233 -13.30 9.34 8.07
CA HIS A 233 -13.92 8.25 8.82
C HIS A 233 -12.96 7.08 9.05
N TYR A 234 -12.17 6.73 8.05
CA TYR A 234 -11.17 5.65 8.14
C TYR A 234 -9.77 6.14 8.52
N LYS A 235 -9.62 7.44 8.82
CA LYS A 235 -8.32 8.07 9.14
C LYS A 235 -7.24 7.74 8.08
N GLN A 236 -7.61 7.82 6.81
CA GLN A 236 -6.74 7.48 5.69
C GLN A 236 -5.69 8.60 5.48
N ARG A 237 -4.54 8.47 6.14
CA ARG A 237 -3.46 9.50 6.14
C ARG A 237 -2.48 9.37 4.97
N LEU A 238 -2.40 8.19 4.36
CA LEU A 238 -1.54 7.91 3.20
C LEU A 238 -2.41 7.68 1.98
N PHE A 239 -2.07 8.31 0.85
CA PHE A 239 -2.88 8.23 -0.35
C PHE A 239 -2.05 8.21 -1.64
N ARG A 240 -2.55 7.54 -2.68
CA ARG A 240 -1.96 7.60 -4.03
C ARG A 240 -2.66 8.70 -4.81
N PHE A 241 -1.89 9.52 -5.51
CA PHE A 241 -2.42 10.64 -6.27
C PHE A 241 -1.46 10.90 -7.43
N GLU A 242 -1.90 10.69 -8.68
CA GLU A 242 -0.97 10.59 -9.82
C GLU A 242 -0.81 11.87 -10.65
N GLY A 243 -1.64 12.89 -10.42
CA GLY A 243 -1.75 13.99 -11.37
C GLY A 243 -2.71 15.07 -10.91
N LEU A 244 -2.42 16.31 -11.29
CA LEU A 244 -3.18 17.49 -10.86
C LEU A 244 -4.28 17.89 -11.87
N GLU A 245 -4.39 17.15 -12.96
CA GLU A 245 -5.34 17.36 -14.05
C GLU A 245 -6.71 16.71 -13.81
N PHE A 246 -6.89 15.95 -12.72
CA PHE A 246 -8.11 15.19 -12.47
C PHE A 246 -9.28 16.02 -11.95
N ALA A 247 -9.02 17.20 -11.40
CA ALA A 247 -10.04 18.10 -10.90
C ALA A 247 -9.54 19.56 -10.96
N PRO A 248 -10.43 20.56 -10.87
CA PRO A 248 -10.02 21.95 -10.70
C PRO A 248 -9.09 22.11 -9.48
N PRO A 249 -8.12 23.04 -9.54
CA PRO A 249 -7.16 23.27 -8.46
C PRO A 249 -7.80 23.43 -7.07
N GLU A 250 -8.92 24.15 -6.99
CA GLU A 250 -9.65 24.43 -5.75
C GLU A 250 -10.26 23.16 -5.14
N VAL A 251 -10.67 22.20 -5.98
CA VAL A 251 -11.21 20.91 -5.54
C VAL A 251 -10.09 20.04 -4.97
N ILE A 252 -8.92 20.04 -5.60
CA ILE A 252 -7.73 19.32 -5.10
C ILE A 252 -7.28 19.91 -3.78
N ASP A 253 -7.13 21.23 -3.68
CA ASP A 253 -6.76 21.90 -2.43
C ASP A 253 -7.76 21.57 -1.33
N ARG A 254 -9.06 21.69 -1.61
CA ARG A 254 -10.10 21.41 -0.63
C ARG A 254 -10.08 19.95 -0.20
N PHE A 255 -9.87 19.01 -1.11
CA PHE A 255 -9.73 17.60 -0.76
C PHE A 255 -8.57 17.36 0.19
N LEU A 256 -7.39 17.89 -0.13
CA LEU A 256 -6.21 17.75 0.72
C LEU A 256 -6.45 18.41 2.07
N LEU A 257 -6.95 19.65 2.12
CA LEU A 257 -7.24 20.41 3.35
C LEU A 257 -8.33 19.79 4.23
N ASP A 258 -9.36 19.20 3.63
CA ASP A 258 -10.49 18.64 4.38
C ASP A 258 -10.27 17.17 4.76
N SER A 259 -9.37 16.45 4.10
CA SER A 259 -9.06 15.06 4.42
C SER A 259 -7.91 14.97 5.43
N PRO A 260 -7.74 13.83 6.14
CA PRO A 260 -6.58 13.64 6.99
C PRO A 260 -5.33 13.23 6.20
N VAL A 261 -5.31 13.37 4.87
CA VAL A 261 -4.18 12.93 4.03
C VAL A 261 -2.97 13.81 4.33
N ASN A 262 -1.93 13.21 4.88
CA ASN A 262 -0.68 13.90 5.23
C ASN A 262 0.44 13.59 4.23
N LEU A 263 0.40 12.41 3.61
CA LEU A 263 1.40 11.92 2.69
C LEU A 263 0.74 11.41 1.41
N LEU A 264 1.20 11.92 0.27
CA LEU A 264 1.03 11.26 -1.01
C LEU A 264 2.20 10.28 -1.17
N VAL A 265 1.93 8.98 -1.36
CA VAL A 265 2.98 7.95 -1.20
C VAL A 265 3.25 7.15 -2.47
N CYS A 266 2.57 7.46 -3.58
CA CYS A 266 2.81 6.87 -4.89
C CYS A 266 2.28 7.79 -5.99
N GLY A 267 3.05 7.93 -7.06
CA GLY A 267 2.75 8.77 -8.22
C GLY A 267 2.66 10.26 -7.91
N SER A 268 3.18 10.70 -6.76
CA SER A 268 2.96 12.05 -6.23
C SER A 268 3.30 13.12 -7.28
N PRO A 269 2.35 13.99 -7.68
CA PRO A 269 2.65 15.07 -8.61
C PRO A 269 3.59 16.09 -7.94
N PRO A 270 4.20 17.01 -8.72
CA PRO A 270 5.05 18.08 -8.19
C PRO A 270 4.21 19.14 -7.45
N LEU A 271 3.60 18.75 -6.34
CA LEU A 271 2.56 19.51 -5.64
C LEU A 271 3.11 20.82 -5.07
N HIS A 272 4.33 20.80 -4.53
CA HIS A 272 4.96 21.99 -3.95
C HIS A 272 5.26 23.04 -5.03
N GLU A 273 5.80 22.62 -6.18
CA GLU A 273 6.03 23.51 -7.34
C GLU A 273 4.70 24.06 -7.87
N TRP A 274 3.68 23.22 -7.93
CA TRP A 274 2.34 23.63 -8.35
C TRP A 274 1.71 24.66 -7.42
N TRP A 275 1.82 24.49 -6.10
CA TRP A 275 1.36 25.48 -5.13
C TRP A 275 2.18 26.77 -5.21
N GLN A 276 3.51 26.68 -5.29
CA GLN A 276 4.37 27.86 -5.41
C GLN A 276 3.98 28.71 -6.62
N LYS A 277 3.79 28.08 -7.78
CA LYS A 277 3.34 28.77 -8.99
C LYS A 277 2.00 29.49 -8.79
N ARG A 278 1.07 28.88 -8.06
CA ARG A 278 -0.25 29.49 -7.79
C ARG A 278 -0.15 30.65 -6.80
N ILE A 279 0.76 30.60 -5.85
CA ILE A 279 1.07 31.73 -4.96
C ILE A 279 1.66 32.88 -5.79
N ASP A 280 2.65 32.59 -6.63
CA ASP A 280 3.33 33.58 -7.48
C ASP A 280 2.35 34.24 -8.46
N ASP A 281 1.40 33.47 -8.99
CA ASP A 281 0.32 33.95 -9.87
C ASP A 281 -0.80 34.72 -9.12
N GLY A 282 -0.74 34.83 -7.78
CA GLY A 282 -1.79 35.47 -6.97
C GLY A 282 -3.11 34.68 -6.90
N LYS A 283 -3.08 33.39 -7.24
CA LYS A 283 -4.24 32.47 -7.27
C LYS A 283 -4.43 31.70 -5.96
N MET A 284 -3.49 31.81 -5.02
CA MET A 284 -3.53 31.20 -3.70
C MET A 284 -2.89 32.13 -2.68
N VAL A 285 -3.50 32.26 -1.50
CA VAL A 285 -2.94 33.00 -0.37
C VAL A 285 -2.53 31.98 0.68
N VAL A 286 -1.26 32.00 1.10
CA VAL A 286 -0.79 31.19 2.23
C VAL A 286 -1.27 31.85 3.51
N THR A 287 -2.14 31.17 4.25
CA THR A 287 -2.61 31.58 5.58
C THR A 287 -2.02 30.71 6.66
#